data_AF-A0A9W7KQ63-F1
#
_entry.id   AF-A0A9W7KQ63-F1
#
_cell.length_a   1.000
_cell.length_b   1.000
_cell.length_c   1.000
_cell.angle_alpha   90.00
_cell.angle_beta   90.00
_cell.angle_gamma   90.00
#
_symmetry.space_group_name_H-M   'P 1'
#
loop_
_entity.id
_entity.type
_entity.pdbx_description
1 polymer ?
#
loop_
_entity_poly.entity_id
_entity_poly.type
_entity_poly.pdbx_seq_one_letter_code
_entity_poly.pdbx_strand_id
1 'polypeptide(L)'
;MPGTDTLTSAPPHGHAAAADARPAAASPPGRGLPVWWSFIEDRILLNVATILMMAAIGFMFYEAASRSLLSESHWWAEELVRFLVVWSVLLSLGVGTRHGHYIRMDLLLNLMPRRARLALAWLNSLIGLAFSVLLVIAGVQEVSHLQAVGMFTESNLDLPLWLVRLVLPLGGVLYGFAFLGNIVLLLRGHDPDPPAEGENL
;
A
#
# COMPACT_ATOMS: atom_id res chain seq x y z
N MET A 1 -40.41 -18.27 59.81
CA MET A 1 -39.13 -17.69 60.29
C MET A 1 -38.54 -18.64 61.31
N PRO A 2 -37.21 -18.83 61.45
CA PRO A 2 -36.06 -18.71 60.52
C PRO A 2 -35.28 -20.05 60.39
N GLY A 3 -34.24 -20.12 59.57
CA GLY A 3 -33.28 -21.25 59.56
C GLY A 3 -32.65 -21.52 58.20
N THR A 4 -31.54 -20.86 57.94
CA THR A 4 -30.68 -20.91 56.75
C THR A 4 -29.75 -22.15 56.74
N ASP A 5 -29.08 -22.34 55.59
CA ASP A 5 -27.83 -23.09 55.40
C ASP A 5 -27.91 -24.55 54.93
N THR A 6 -27.98 -24.73 53.61
CA THR A 6 -27.23 -25.80 52.90
C THR A 6 -26.74 -25.29 51.55
N LEU A 7 -25.69 -24.45 51.59
CA LEU A 7 -24.83 -24.20 50.43
C LEU A 7 -24.08 -25.49 50.10
N THR A 8 -24.59 -26.25 49.13
CA THR A 8 -23.84 -27.34 48.48
C THR A 8 -23.03 -26.78 47.31
N SER A 9 -21.72 -26.95 47.49
CA SER A 9 -20.56 -26.86 46.61
C SER A 9 -20.74 -27.03 45.09
N ALA A 10 -19.95 -26.21 44.37
CA ALA A 10 -19.71 -26.07 42.93
C ALA A 10 -19.45 -27.38 42.12
N PRO A 11 -19.41 -27.28 40.77
CA PRO A 11 -18.11 -27.01 40.14
C PRO A 11 -18.11 -25.79 39.20
N PRO A 12 -16.91 -25.24 38.91
CA PRO A 12 -16.71 -24.08 38.04
C PRO A 12 -16.83 -24.51 36.57
N HIS A 13 -16.41 -23.66 35.63
CA HIS A 13 -16.32 -23.89 34.17
C HIS A 13 -17.44 -23.25 33.34
N GLY A 14 -17.29 -21.95 33.12
CA GLY A 14 -18.00 -21.21 32.07
C GLY A 14 -17.33 -19.90 31.64
N HIS A 15 -16.12 -19.60 32.12
CA HIS A 15 -15.34 -18.40 31.74
C HIS A 15 -14.04 -18.78 31.02
N ALA A 16 -14.10 -19.74 30.11
CA ALA A 16 -12.97 -20.17 29.28
C ALA A 16 -13.30 -20.11 27.78
N ALA A 17 -14.00 -19.07 27.33
CA ALA A 17 -14.31 -18.85 25.91
C ALA A 17 -14.04 -17.40 25.45
N ALA A 18 -13.20 -16.66 26.16
CA ALA A 18 -12.84 -15.27 25.82
C ALA A 18 -11.32 -15.03 25.73
N ALA A 19 -10.50 -16.10 25.69
CA ALA A 19 -9.04 -16.00 25.79
C ALA A 19 -8.26 -16.56 24.58
N ASP A 20 -8.94 -16.97 23.51
CA ASP A 20 -8.25 -17.48 22.30
C ASP A 20 -8.70 -16.75 21.03
N ALA A 21 -9.09 -15.48 21.15
CA ALA A 21 -8.98 -14.53 20.05
C ALA A 21 -7.50 -14.23 19.84
N ARG A 22 -6.75 -15.23 19.32
CA ARG A 22 -5.43 -14.99 18.76
C ARG A 22 -5.58 -13.79 17.83
N PRO A 23 -4.82 -12.71 18.01
CA PRO A 23 -4.88 -11.59 17.09
C PRO A 23 -4.71 -12.18 15.70
N ALA A 24 -5.75 -12.01 14.86
CA ALA A 24 -5.81 -12.50 13.49
C ALA A 24 -4.43 -12.34 12.91
N ALA A 25 -3.72 -13.47 12.74
CA ALA A 25 -2.29 -13.48 12.49
C ALA A 25 -2.07 -12.63 11.25
N ALA A 26 -1.60 -11.40 11.46
CA ALA A 26 -1.25 -10.49 10.41
C ALA A 26 -0.29 -11.28 9.52
N SER A 27 -0.73 -11.57 8.30
CA SER A 27 0.06 -12.34 7.34
C SER A 27 1.46 -11.71 7.31
N PRO A 28 2.54 -12.49 7.53
CA PRO A 28 3.88 -11.94 7.62
C PRO A 28 4.19 -11.11 6.37
N PRO A 29 4.68 -9.88 6.54
CA PRO A 29 5.05 -9.04 5.43
C PRO A 29 6.20 -9.69 4.64
N GLY A 30 5.95 -10.00 3.37
CA GLY A 30 7.00 -10.49 2.47
C GLY A 30 6.90 -11.95 2.02
N ARG A 31 5.71 -12.56 1.94
CA ARG A 31 5.57 -13.85 1.25
C ARG A 31 5.89 -13.66 -0.25
N GLY A 32 7.13 -13.97 -0.66
CA GLY A 32 7.58 -14.02 -2.06
C GLY A 32 8.89 -13.27 -2.39
N LEU A 33 9.24 -12.25 -1.62
CA LEU A 33 10.50 -11.50 -1.77
C LEU A 33 11.40 -11.75 -0.56
N PRO A 34 12.72 -11.54 -0.68
CA PRO A 34 13.60 -11.75 0.45
C PRO A 34 13.24 -10.79 1.61
N VAL A 35 13.33 -11.28 2.85
CA VAL A 35 12.81 -10.60 4.07
C VAL A 35 13.36 -9.18 4.25
N TRP A 36 14.58 -8.90 3.75
CA TRP A 36 15.16 -7.57 3.78
C TRP A 36 14.42 -6.57 2.89
N TRP A 37 13.82 -7.01 1.79
CA TRP A 37 13.05 -6.16 0.88
C TRP A 37 11.69 -5.76 1.46
N SER A 38 10.95 -6.69 2.07
CA SER A 38 9.69 -6.33 2.75
C SER A 38 9.95 -5.42 3.95
N PHE A 39 11.08 -5.60 4.63
CA PHE A 39 11.48 -4.68 5.70
C PHE A 39 11.78 -3.27 5.18
N ILE A 40 12.48 -3.13 4.05
CA ILE A 40 12.73 -1.83 3.40
C ILE A 40 11.41 -1.21 2.94
N GLU A 41 10.52 -1.99 2.33
CA GLU A 41 9.23 -1.53 1.83
C GLU A 41 8.33 -1.03 2.97
N ASP A 42 8.13 -1.83 4.01
CA ASP A 42 7.21 -1.47 5.09
C ASP A 42 7.80 -0.42 6.05
N ARG A 43 9.12 -0.35 6.21
CA ARG A 43 9.74 0.59 7.16
C ARG A 43 10.24 1.85 6.50
N ILE A 44 10.77 1.78 5.28
CA ILE A 44 11.36 2.95 4.63
C ILE A 44 10.32 3.59 3.71
N LEU A 45 9.71 2.83 2.79
CA LEU A 45 8.78 3.41 1.82
C LEU A 45 7.50 3.95 2.48
N LEU A 46 6.89 3.21 3.43
CA LEU A 46 5.72 3.71 4.17
C LEU A 46 6.03 4.92 5.04
N ASN A 47 7.18 4.93 5.74
CA ASN A 47 7.55 6.07 6.57
C ASN A 47 7.83 7.30 5.70
N VAL A 48 8.54 7.13 4.57
CA VAL A 48 8.78 8.22 3.62
C VAL A 48 7.46 8.74 3.03
N ALA A 49 6.56 7.86 2.59
CA ALA A 49 5.25 8.26 2.08
C ALA A 49 4.42 9.01 3.14
N THR A 50 4.46 8.54 4.39
CA THR A 50 3.75 9.16 5.51
C THR A 50 4.34 10.54 5.85
N ILE A 51 5.66 10.67 5.89
CA ILE A 51 6.36 11.95 6.12
C ILE A 51 6.01 12.94 4.99
N LEU A 52 6.03 12.50 3.73
CA LEU A 52 5.66 13.32 2.58
C LEU A 52 4.19 13.77 2.66
N MET A 53 3.28 12.88 3.08
CA MET A 53 1.87 13.22 3.28
C MET A 53 1.68 14.22 4.43
N MET A 54 2.35 14.01 5.56
CA MET A 54 2.32 14.95 6.68
C MET A 54 2.88 16.31 6.28
N ALA A 55 3.96 16.34 5.51
CA ALA A 55 4.52 17.58 4.97
C ALA A 55 3.50 18.28 4.04
N ALA A 56 2.85 17.55 3.13
CA ALA A 56 1.83 18.10 2.25
C ALA A 56 0.67 18.74 3.04
N ILE A 57 0.17 18.06 4.08
CA ILE A 57 -0.88 18.57 4.96
C ILE A 57 -0.40 19.83 5.70
N GLY A 58 0.83 19.82 6.21
CA GLY A 58 1.44 20.96 6.89
C GLY A 58 1.57 22.19 5.98
N PHE A 59 2.03 21.99 4.74
CA PHE A 59 2.11 23.05 3.74
C PHE A 59 0.73 23.58 3.34
N MET A 60 -0.26 22.70 3.16
CA MET A 60 -1.64 23.12 2.87
C MET A 60 -2.23 23.94 4.02
N PHE A 61 -1.96 23.55 5.27
CA PHE A 61 -2.39 24.32 6.44
C PHE A 61 -1.68 25.68 6.52
N TYR A 62 -0.37 25.73 6.26
CA TYR A 62 0.39 26.97 6.18
C TYR A 62 -0.17 27.91 5.12
N GLU A 63 -0.47 27.40 3.93
CA GLU A 63 -1.03 28.18 2.84
C GLU A 63 -2.45 28.70 3.18
N ALA A 64 -3.30 27.84 3.74
CA ALA A 64 -4.64 28.22 4.19
C ALA A 64 -4.59 29.30 5.29
N ALA A 65 -3.64 29.19 6.22
CA ALA A 65 -3.40 30.19 7.25
C ALA A 65 -2.84 31.49 6.68
N SER A 66 -1.85 31.43 5.78
CA SER A 66 -1.29 32.60 5.08
C SER A 66 -2.37 33.36 4.33
N ARG A 67 -3.22 32.65 3.58
CA ARG A 67 -4.31 33.24 2.82
C ARG A 67 -5.36 33.91 3.73
N SER A 68 -5.67 33.29 4.86
CA SER A 68 -6.72 33.76 5.76
C SER A 68 -6.25 34.87 6.72
N LEU A 69 -4.97 34.86 7.11
CA LEU A 69 -4.41 35.80 8.10
C LEU A 69 -3.60 36.93 7.45
N LEU A 70 -2.89 36.65 6.37
CA LEU A 70 -1.98 37.58 5.70
C LEU A 70 -2.53 38.11 4.37
N SER A 71 -3.64 37.56 3.86
CA SER A 71 -4.22 37.88 2.54
C SER A 71 -3.28 37.68 1.34
N GLU A 72 -2.10 37.10 1.58
CA GLU A 72 -1.08 36.79 0.59
C GLU A 72 -1.23 35.32 0.17
N SER A 73 -1.33 35.09 -1.15
CA SER A 73 -1.41 33.76 -1.76
C SER A 73 -0.07 33.41 -2.42
N HIS A 74 0.53 32.33 -1.96
CA HIS A 74 1.80 31.84 -2.48
C HIS A 74 1.54 30.73 -3.51
N TRP A 75 1.45 31.11 -4.78
CA TRP A 75 1.18 30.18 -5.91
C TRP A 75 2.11 28.96 -5.95
N TRP A 76 3.36 29.12 -5.53
CA TRP A 76 4.35 28.03 -5.48
C TRP A 76 4.05 26.96 -4.41
N ALA A 77 3.32 27.32 -3.34
CA ALA A 77 3.01 26.40 -2.26
C ALA A 77 1.95 25.37 -2.69
N GLU A 78 0.94 25.80 -3.47
CA GLU A 78 -0.08 24.91 -4.03
C GLU A 78 0.54 23.81 -4.92
N GLU A 79 1.52 24.20 -5.74
CA GLU A 79 2.24 23.25 -6.61
C GLU A 79 3.12 22.30 -5.82
N LEU A 80 3.83 22.79 -4.80
CA LEU A 80 4.64 21.95 -3.93
C LEU A 80 3.80 20.90 -3.20
N VAL A 81 2.65 21.28 -2.66
CA VAL A 81 1.70 20.35 -2.02
C VAL A 81 1.26 19.28 -3.02
N ARG A 82 0.89 19.67 -4.24
CA ARG A 82 0.50 18.72 -5.30
C ARG A 82 1.63 17.73 -5.58
N PHE A 83 2.87 18.17 -5.64
CA PHE A 83 4.01 17.28 -5.85
C PHE A 83 4.20 16.31 -4.68
N LEU A 84 4.18 16.79 -3.44
CA LEU A 84 4.33 15.95 -2.25
C LEU A 84 3.23 14.87 -2.16
N VAL A 85 1.98 15.22 -2.48
CA VAL A 85 0.87 14.27 -2.49
C VAL A 85 1.07 13.20 -3.57
N VAL A 86 1.45 13.59 -4.79
CA VAL A 86 1.70 12.61 -5.88
C VAL A 86 2.81 11.64 -5.49
N TRP A 87 3.91 12.15 -4.93
CA TRP A 87 5.01 11.31 -4.43
C TRP A 87 4.56 10.36 -3.32
N SER A 88 3.82 10.86 -2.34
CA SER A 88 3.25 10.06 -1.26
C SER A 88 2.35 8.94 -1.77
N VAL A 89 1.40 9.26 -2.65
CA VAL A 89 0.41 8.30 -3.18
C VAL A 89 1.09 7.24 -4.01
N LEU A 90 2.05 7.62 -4.88
CA LEU A 90 2.70 6.64 -5.75
C LEU A 90 3.61 5.69 -4.96
N LEU A 91 4.33 6.19 -3.95
CA LEU A 91 5.10 5.36 -3.03
C LEU A 91 4.19 4.43 -2.23
N SER A 92 3.04 4.93 -1.79
CA SER A 92 2.02 4.13 -1.10
C SER A 92 1.41 3.06 -2.02
N LEU A 93 1.30 3.33 -3.32
CA LEU A 93 0.74 2.39 -4.29
C LEU A 93 1.59 1.13 -4.43
N GLY A 94 2.92 1.27 -4.45
CA GLY A 94 3.85 0.14 -4.48
C GLY A 94 3.63 -0.82 -3.29
N VAL A 95 3.53 -0.26 -2.09
CA VAL A 95 3.28 -1.03 -0.85
C VAL A 95 1.83 -1.56 -0.79
N GLY A 96 0.87 -0.78 -1.27
CA GLY A 96 -0.56 -1.10 -1.27
C GLY A 96 -0.91 -2.28 -2.16
N THR A 97 -0.16 -2.51 -3.24
CA THR A 97 -0.33 -3.71 -4.08
C THR A 97 -0.19 -5.02 -3.32
N ARG A 98 0.55 -5.01 -2.21
CA ARG A 98 0.79 -6.19 -1.38
C ARG A 98 -0.32 -6.48 -0.39
N HIS A 99 -1.11 -5.47 -0.05
CA HIS A 99 -2.13 -5.56 0.99
C HIS A 99 -3.49 -6.06 0.48
N GLY A 100 -3.55 -6.60 -0.74
CA GLY A 100 -4.73 -7.36 -1.20
C GLY A 100 -6.02 -6.56 -1.11
N HIS A 101 -6.03 -5.28 -1.49
CA HIS A 101 -7.25 -4.47 -1.45
C HIS A 101 -8.33 -4.92 -2.47
N TYR A 102 -8.12 -6.02 -3.19
CA TYR A 102 -9.12 -6.66 -4.02
C TYR A 102 -10.12 -7.50 -3.21
N ILE A 103 -10.62 -6.98 -2.09
CA ILE A 103 -11.60 -7.65 -1.20
C ILE A 103 -12.77 -8.26 -1.99
N ARG A 104 -13.15 -7.66 -3.13
CA ARG A 104 -14.19 -8.20 -4.03
C ARG A 104 -13.73 -9.36 -4.90
N MET A 105 -12.48 -9.38 -5.35
CA MET A 105 -11.91 -10.54 -6.05
C MET A 105 -11.58 -11.67 -5.07
N ASP A 106 -11.15 -11.37 -3.84
CA ASP A 106 -10.78 -12.41 -2.86
C ASP A 106 -11.95 -13.33 -2.51
N LEU A 107 -13.16 -12.77 -2.37
CA LEU A 107 -14.37 -13.58 -2.18
C LEU A 107 -14.62 -14.51 -3.38
N LEU A 108 -14.50 -14.00 -4.60
CA LEU A 108 -14.71 -14.80 -5.82
C LEU A 108 -13.61 -15.87 -5.99
N LEU A 109 -12.37 -15.55 -5.61
CA LEU A 109 -11.21 -16.45 -5.64
C LEU A 109 -11.30 -17.55 -4.57
N ASN A 110 -11.90 -17.25 -3.42
CA ASN A 110 -12.14 -18.20 -2.34
C ASN A 110 -13.20 -19.24 -2.70
N LEU A 111 -14.21 -18.87 -3.49
CA LEU A 111 -15.22 -19.80 -4.01
C LEU A 111 -14.68 -20.70 -5.15
N MET A 112 -13.49 -20.42 -5.70
CA MET A 112 -12.91 -21.17 -6.81
C MET A 112 -11.97 -22.31 -6.38
N PRO A 113 -11.93 -23.42 -7.16
CA PRO A 113 -10.99 -24.51 -6.92
C PRO A 113 -9.55 -24.03 -7.04
N ARG A 114 -8.65 -24.61 -6.24
CA ARG A 114 -7.23 -24.21 -6.10
C ARG A 114 -6.50 -23.97 -7.43
N ARG A 115 -6.77 -24.78 -8.46
CA ARG A 115 -6.18 -24.66 -9.81
C ARG A 115 -6.60 -23.38 -10.55
N ALA A 116 -7.86 -22.98 -10.43
CA ALA A 116 -8.37 -21.76 -11.07
C ALA A 116 -7.82 -20.51 -10.40
N ARG A 117 -7.73 -20.52 -9.06
CA ARG A 117 -7.10 -19.45 -8.28
C ARG A 117 -5.63 -19.24 -8.67
N LEU A 118 -4.87 -20.33 -8.80
CA LEU A 118 -3.47 -20.25 -9.23
C LEU A 118 -3.33 -19.67 -10.64
N ALA A 119 -4.21 -20.08 -11.57
CA ALA A 119 -4.22 -19.55 -12.94
C ALA A 119 -4.56 -18.05 -12.98
N LEU A 120 -5.53 -17.60 -12.18
CA LEU A 120 -5.87 -16.18 -12.05
C LEU A 120 -4.75 -15.38 -11.40
N ALA A 121 -4.08 -15.92 -10.38
CA ALA A 121 -2.94 -15.28 -9.75
C ALA A 121 -1.76 -15.14 -10.73
N TRP A 122 -1.52 -16.15 -11.58
CA TRP A 122 -0.55 -16.07 -12.68
C TRP A 122 -0.92 -14.98 -13.69
N LEU A 123 -2.18 -14.95 -14.14
CA LEU A 123 -2.67 -13.97 -15.10
C LEU A 123 -2.57 -12.54 -14.55
N ASN A 124 -3.04 -12.32 -13.31
CA ASN A 124 -2.96 -11.03 -12.64
C ASN A 124 -1.50 -10.59 -12.50
N SER A 125 -0.61 -11.52 -12.13
CA SER A 125 0.80 -11.17 -11.96
C SER A 125 1.48 -10.80 -13.27
N LEU A 126 1.14 -11.48 -14.37
CA LEU A 126 1.68 -11.19 -15.70
C LEU A 126 1.15 -9.85 -16.24
N ILE A 127 -0.14 -9.57 -16.06
CA ILE A 127 -0.76 -8.30 -16.45
C ILE A 127 -0.17 -7.15 -15.64
N GLY A 128 -0.03 -7.32 -14.31
CA GLY A 128 0.57 -6.33 -13.43
C GLY A 128 2.02 -6.03 -13.78
N LEU A 129 2.81 -7.05 -14.11
CA LEU A 129 4.18 -6.88 -14.59
C LEU A 129 4.24 -6.16 -15.95
N ALA A 130 3.37 -6.52 -16.90
CA ALA A 130 3.29 -5.84 -18.19
C ALA A 130 2.92 -4.35 -18.02
N PHE A 131 1.95 -4.06 -17.14
CA PHE A 131 1.54 -2.70 -16.82
C PHE A 131 2.66 -1.90 -16.15
N SER A 132 3.40 -2.51 -15.22
CA SER A 132 4.60 -1.90 -14.63
C SER A 132 5.62 -1.49 -15.70
N VAL A 133 5.93 -2.38 -16.65
CA VAL A 133 6.88 -2.10 -17.73
C VAL A 133 6.39 -0.94 -18.59
N LEU A 134 5.10 -0.91 -18.92
CA LEU A 134 4.51 0.21 -19.65
C LEU A 134 4.64 1.53 -18.88
N LEU A 135 4.38 1.55 -17.58
CA LEU A 135 4.55 2.73 -16.73
C LEU A 135 6.00 3.23 -16.71
N VAL A 136 6.97 2.31 -16.64
CA VAL A 136 8.40 2.68 -16.66
C VAL A 136 8.78 3.29 -18.02
N ILE A 137 8.39 2.65 -19.13
CA ILE A 137 8.72 3.15 -20.47
C ILE A 137 8.08 4.52 -20.70
N ALA A 138 6.77 4.65 -20.43
CA ALA A 138 6.06 5.91 -20.58
C ALA A 138 6.66 7.00 -19.68
N GLY A 139 6.96 6.66 -18.42
CA GLY A 139 7.57 7.58 -17.47
C GLY A 139 8.96 8.06 -17.88
N VAL A 140 9.83 7.16 -18.36
CA VAL A 140 11.17 7.53 -18.84
C VAL A 140 11.08 8.37 -20.12
N GLN A 141 10.19 8.03 -21.05
CA GLN A 141 9.96 8.83 -22.25
C GLN A 141 9.52 10.24 -21.89
N GLU A 142 8.57 10.37 -20.97
CA GLU A 142 8.07 11.67 -20.51
C GLU A 142 9.17 12.48 -19.81
N VAL A 143 9.94 11.88 -18.91
CA VAL A 143 11.07 12.53 -18.23
C VAL A 143 12.13 12.99 -19.24
N SER A 144 12.47 12.14 -20.21
CA SER A 144 13.46 12.48 -21.24
C SER A 144 12.99 13.62 -22.15
N HIS A 145 11.69 13.65 -22.48
CA HIS A 145 11.09 14.72 -23.25
C HIS A 145 11.10 16.04 -22.47
N LEU A 146 10.71 16.01 -21.19
CA LEU A 146 10.73 17.19 -20.32
C LEU A 146 12.15 17.75 -20.10
N GLN A 147 13.15 16.87 -19.99
CA GLN A 147 14.56 17.28 -19.96
C GLN A 147 15.00 17.91 -21.28
N ALA A 148 14.62 17.33 -22.42
CA ALA A 148 15.00 17.84 -23.74
C ALA A 148 14.39 19.21 -24.07
N VAL A 149 13.16 19.46 -23.61
CA VAL A 149 12.48 20.76 -23.80
C VAL A 149 12.93 21.78 -22.73
N GLY A 150 13.58 21.33 -21.65
CA GLY A 150 14.05 22.21 -20.58
C GLY A 150 12.90 22.90 -19.85
N MET A 151 11.76 22.21 -19.70
CA MET A 151 10.57 22.81 -19.10
C MET A 151 10.71 22.93 -17.59
N PHE A 152 10.58 24.17 -17.11
CA PHE A 152 10.45 24.51 -15.70
C PHE A 152 8.98 24.72 -15.35
N THR A 153 8.64 24.49 -14.10
CA THR A 153 7.31 24.79 -13.58
C THR A 153 7.00 26.30 -13.73
N GLU A 154 5.76 26.66 -14.04
CA GLU A 154 5.34 28.04 -14.31
C GLU A 154 5.36 28.97 -13.06
N SER A 155 5.59 28.41 -11.86
CA SER A 155 5.81 29.16 -10.62
C SER A 155 7.19 29.81 -10.51
N ASN A 156 7.28 30.82 -9.63
CA ASN A 156 8.53 31.38 -9.07
C ASN A 156 9.47 30.35 -8.38
N LEU A 157 9.12 29.07 -8.35
CA LEU A 157 9.90 28.01 -7.74
C LEU A 157 11.00 27.48 -8.68
N ASP A 158 10.95 27.80 -9.98
CA ASP A 158 11.93 27.40 -11.01
C ASP A 158 12.36 25.92 -10.91
N LEU A 159 11.42 25.06 -10.50
CA LEU A 159 11.72 23.65 -10.34
C LEU A 159 11.67 22.94 -11.69
N PRO A 160 12.64 22.06 -11.98
CA PRO A 160 12.57 21.23 -13.15
C PRO A 160 11.40 20.25 -13.05
N LEU A 161 10.47 20.30 -14.01
CA LEU A 161 9.31 19.41 -14.08
C LEU A 161 9.70 17.92 -14.18
N TRP A 162 10.89 17.64 -14.73
CA TRP A 162 11.42 16.27 -14.81
C TRP A 162 11.57 15.62 -13.43
N LEU A 163 11.87 16.40 -12.38
CA LEU A 163 12.01 15.87 -11.02
C LEU A 163 10.68 15.38 -10.48
N VAL A 164 9.60 16.10 -10.75
CA VAL A 164 8.24 15.70 -10.35
C VAL A 164 7.81 14.47 -11.15
N ARG A 165 8.06 14.46 -12.46
CA ARG A 165 7.66 13.37 -13.34
C ARG A 165 8.42 12.06 -13.11
N LEU A 166 9.61 12.10 -12.51
CA LEU A 166 10.39 10.92 -12.13
C LEU A 166 9.68 9.98 -11.17
N VAL A 167 8.66 10.46 -10.47
CA VAL A 167 7.83 9.61 -9.63
C VAL A 167 7.19 8.48 -10.44
N LEU A 168 6.72 8.73 -11.67
CA LEU A 168 6.07 7.72 -12.52
C LEU A 168 6.98 6.51 -12.81
N PRO A 169 8.19 6.66 -13.38
CA PRO A 169 9.07 5.53 -13.62
C PRO A 169 9.52 4.89 -12.31
N LEU A 170 9.73 5.67 -11.24
CA LEU A 170 10.11 5.13 -9.93
C LEU A 170 9.03 4.22 -9.33
N GLY A 171 7.77 4.67 -9.33
CA GLY A 171 6.63 3.87 -8.89
C GLY A 171 6.39 2.67 -9.79
N GLY A 172 6.56 2.82 -11.11
CA GLY A 172 6.49 1.72 -12.07
C GLY A 172 7.52 0.62 -11.76
N VAL A 173 8.77 0.98 -11.46
CA VAL A 173 9.81 0.02 -11.05
C VAL A 173 9.42 -0.67 -9.74
N LEU A 174 8.96 0.09 -8.75
CA LEU A 174 8.59 -0.47 -7.44
C LEU A 174 7.40 -1.45 -7.57
N TYR A 175 6.39 -1.06 -8.34
CA TYR A 175 5.24 -1.89 -8.70
C TYR A 175 5.67 -3.17 -9.43
N GLY A 176 6.62 -3.06 -10.35
CA GLY A 176 7.19 -4.20 -11.07
C GLY A 176 7.92 -5.18 -10.16
N PHE A 177 8.71 -4.68 -9.22
CA PHE A 177 9.38 -5.51 -8.22
C PHE A 177 8.37 -6.30 -7.36
N ALA A 178 7.26 -5.68 -6.96
CA ALA A 178 6.20 -6.36 -6.21
C ALA A 178 5.61 -7.53 -7.01
N PHE A 179 5.26 -7.30 -8.29
CA PHE A 179 4.71 -8.35 -9.15
C PHE A 179 5.73 -9.45 -9.50
N LEU A 180 6.99 -9.10 -9.69
CA LEU A 180 8.06 -10.06 -9.90
C LEU A 180 8.22 -10.98 -8.68
N GLY A 181 8.10 -10.41 -7.47
CA GLY A 181 8.03 -11.14 -6.22
C GLY A 181 6.89 -12.15 -6.17
N ASN A 182 5.70 -11.75 -6.61
CA ASN A 182 4.54 -12.65 -6.71
C ASN A 182 4.83 -13.80 -7.69
N ILE A 183 5.35 -13.51 -8.88
CA ILE A 183 5.70 -14.56 -9.87
C ILE A 183 6.70 -15.57 -9.29
N VAL A 184 7.73 -15.12 -8.58
CA VAL A 184 8.72 -16.02 -7.94
C VAL A 184 8.06 -16.90 -6.88
N LEU A 185 7.08 -16.38 -6.13
CA LEU A 185 6.32 -17.15 -5.16
C LEU A 185 5.46 -18.23 -5.84
N LEU A 186 4.75 -17.88 -6.92
CA LEU A 186 3.96 -18.83 -7.69
C LEU A 186 4.84 -19.93 -8.31
N LEU A 187 6.04 -19.58 -8.79
CA LEU A 187 7.03 -20.57 -9.29
C LEU A 187 7.50 -21.54 -8.20
N ARG A 188 7.57 -21.08 -6.95
CA ARG A 188 7.90 -21.91 -5.78
C ARG A 188 6.73 -22.76 -5.29
N GLY A 189 5.61 -22.79 -6.02
CA GLY A 189 4.42 -23.59 -5.69
C GLY A 189 3.70 -23.14 -4.43
N HIS A 190 3.95 -21.91 -3.97
CA HIS A 190 3.25 -21.31 -2.84
C HIS A 190 2.07 -20.50 -3.37
N ASP A 191 0.88 -20.75 -2.82
CA ASP A 191 -0.32 -20.00 -3.16
C ASP A 191 -0.22 -18.60 -2.53
N PRO A 192 -0.30 -17.49 -3.30
CA PRO A 192 -0.23 -16.13 -2.76
C PRO A 192 -1.39 -15.82 -1.80
N ASP A 193 -2.57 -16.38 -2.10
CA ASP A 193 -3.83 -16.14 -1.40
C ASP A 193 -4.38 -17.47 -0.86
N PRO A 194 -3.79 -18.01 0.23
CA PRO A 194 -4.39 -19.16 0.91
C PRO A 194 -5.77 -18.75 1.44
N PRO A 195 -6.78 -19.63 1.34
CA PRO A 195 -8.09 -19.34 1.91
C PRO A 195 -7.92 -19.06 3.41
N ALA A 196 -8.59 -18.04 3.93
CA ALA A 196 -8.54 -17.71 5.34
C ALA A 196 -8.91 -18.96 6.16
N GLU A 197 -7.96 -19.48 6.94
CA GLU A 197 -8.16 -20.66 7.79
C GLU A 197 -9.23 -20.30 8.85
N GLY A 198 -10.49 -20.63 8.56
CA GLY A 198 -11.64 -20.31 9.41
C GLY A 198 -13.00 -20.42 8.73
N GLU A 199 -13.09 -20.28 7.40
CA GLU A 199 -14.34 -20.49 6.66
C GLU A 199 -14.44 -21.91 6.10
N ASN A 200 -14.43 -22.90 7.00
CA ASN A 200 -15.01 -24.20 6.68
C ASN A 200 -16.52 -24.07 6.93
N LEU A 201 -17.28 -23.84 5.85
CA LEU A 201 -18.72 -24.09 5.82
C LEU A 201 -18.99 -25.60 5.97
#